data_AF-A0A453L026-F1
#
_entry.id   AF-A0A453L026-F1
#
_cell.length_a   1.000
_cell.length_b   1.000
_cell.length_c   1.000
_cell.angle_alpha   90.00
_cell.angle_beta   90.00
_cell.angle_gamma   90.00
#
_symmetry.space_group_name_H-M   'P 1'
#
loop_
_entity.id
_entity.type
_entity.pdbx_description
1 polymer ?
#
loop_
_entity_poly.entity_id
_entity_poly.type
_entity_poly.pdbx_seq_one_letter_code
_entity_poly.pdbx_strand_id
1 'polypeptide(L)'
;QDPYGILELGGRDVGPYRRLGVVDAASFDRDALAGNTLLARRLRALLRKLGSVDLAGLSHQQKLAFWINVYNSCMMNAFLEQGIPTTPHELVAMMPKATVDVGGRTHSAMSIEHFILRLPYSVKHVRTACRRR
;
A
#
# COMPACT_ATOMS: atom_id res chain seq x y z
N GLN A 1 -22.02 -3.41 -6.02
CA GLN A 1 -22.26 -3.72 -4.60
C GLN A 1 -21.00 -3.32 -3.84
N ASP A 2 -21.11 -2.47 -2.81
CA ASP A 2 -19.94 -2.05 -2.02
C ASP A 2 -19.38 -3.27 -1.25
N PRO A 3 -18.16 -3.75 -1.55
CA PRO A 3 -17.59 -4.95 -0.95
C PRO A 3 -17.46 -4.85 0.58
N TYR A 4 -17.47 -3.63 1.12
CA TYR A 4 -17.24 -3.35 2.54
C TYR A 4 -18.50 -2.88 3.27
N GLY A 5 -19.63 -2.71 2.58
CA GLY A 5 -20.89 -2.26 3.19
C GLY A 5 -20.80 -0.88 3.88
N ILE A 6 -19.79 -0.07 3.55
CA ILE A 6 -19.55 1.25 4.16
C ILE A 6 -20.69 2.21 3.79
N LEU A 7 -21.23 2.06 2.58
CA LEU A 7 -22.39 2.82 2.12
C LEU A 7 -23.71 2.39 2.80
N GLU A 8 -23.84 1.12 3.21
CA GLU A 8 -25.05 0.59 3.87
C GLU A 8 -25.09 0.94 5.36
N LEU A 9 -23.92 1.16 5.98
CA LEU A 9 -23.77 1.46 7.39
C LEU A 9 -23.83 2.97 7.68
N GLY A 10 -24.86 3.63 7.15
CA GLY A 10 -25.28 4.99 7.52
C GLY A 10 -24.16 5.99 7.77
N GLY A 11 -23.63 6.60 6.71
CA GLY A 11 -22.93 7.89 6.77
C GLY A 11 -21.92 8.08 7.90
N ARG A 12 -21.12 7.06 8.25
CA ARG A 12 -20.00 7.28 9.17
C ARG A 12 -19.08 8.34 8.55
N ASP A 13 -18.82 9.41 9.30
CA ASP A 13 -17.84 10.40 8.91
C ASP A 13 -16.44 9.75 8.92
N VAL A 14 -16.00 9.28 7.75
CA VAL A 14 -14.63 8.76 7.53
C VAL A 14 -13.62 9.93 7.45
N GLY A 15 -14.01 11.12 7.93
CA GLY A 15 -13.19 12.31 7.94
C GLY A 15 -12.95 12.85 6.52
N PRO A 16 -11.71 13.26 6.17
CA PRO A 16 -11.38 13.82 4.85
C PRO A 16 -11.75 12.91 3.67
N TYR A 17 -11.97 11.61 3.93
CA TYR A 17 -12.40 10.61 2.97
C TYR A 17 -13.91 10.59 2.74
N ARG A 18 -14.70 11.56 3.24
CA ARG A 18 -16.16 11.61 2.99
C ARG A 18 -16.54 11.65 1.50
N ARG A 19 -15.64 12.11 0.62
CA ARG A 19 -15.83 12.16 -0.84
C ARG A 19 -15.10 11.01 -1.53
N LEU A 20 -15.50 9.77 -1.26
CA LEU A 20 -15.05 8.61 -2.04
C LEU A 20 -15.82 8.59 -3.36
N GLY A 21 -15.09 8.67 -4.47
CA GLY A 21 -15.61 8.34 -5.79
C GLY A 21 -15.27 6.90 -6.12
N VAL A 22 -16.23 6.14 -6.65
CA VAL A 22 -15.92 4.84 -7.25
C VAL A 22 -15.11 5.11 -8.50
N VAL A 23 -13.85 4.66 -8.50
CA VAL A 23 -13.00 4.71 -9.69
C VAL A 23 -13.20 3.40 -10.43
N ASP A 24 -13.90 3.45 -11.56
CA ASP A 24 -13.96 2.33 -12.47
C ASP A 24 -12.66 2.30 -13.28
N ALA A 25 -11.99 1.15 -13.34
CA ALA A 25 -10.77 0.98 -14.14
C ALA A 25 -10.99 1.35 -15.62
N ALA A 26 -12.19 1.17 -16.16
CA ALA A 26 -12.56 1.56 -17.52
C ALA A 26 -12.73 3.08 -17.69
N SER A 27 -13.01 3.81 -16.62
CA SER A 27 -13.18 5.27 -16.62
C SER A 27 -11.88 6.05 -16.32
N PHE A 28 -10.81 5.33 -16.00
CA PHE A 28 -9.54 5.94 -15.59
C PHE A 28 -8.79 6.47 -16.82
N ASP A 29 -8.86 7.79 -17.02
CA ASP A 29 -8.14 8.48 -18.09
C ASP A 29 -6.62 8.52 -17.79
N ARG A 30 -5.91 7.56 -18.37
CA ARG A 30 -4.45 7.44 -18.28
C ARG A 30 -3.72 8.59 -18.97
N ASP A 31 -4.30 9.17 -20.01
CA ASP A 31 -3.67 10.27 -20.75
C ASP A 31 -3.74 11.57 -19.92
N ALA A 32 -4.79 11.75 -19.12
CA ALA A 32 -4.87 12.82 -18.12
C ALA A 32 -3.83 12.67 -16.98
N LEU A 33 -3.49 11.43 -16.60
CA LEU A 33 -2.44 11.15 -15.61
C LEU A 33 -1.02 11.27 -16.20
N ALA A 34 -0.84 10.88 -17.45
CA ALA A 34 0.40 11.09 -18.21
C ALA A 34 0.62 12.58 -18.53
N GLY A 35 -0.46 13.35 -18.59
CA GLY A 35 -0.47 14.79 -18.77
C GLY A 35 0.25 15.57 -17.66
N ASN A 36 0.52 16.85 -17.92
CA ASN A 36 1.18 17.75 -16.97
C ASN A 36 0.19 18.33 -15.93
N THR A 37 -0.77 17.53 -15.47
CA THR A 37 -1.73 17.97 -14.45
C THR A 37 -1.01 18.20 -13.11
N LEU A 38 -1.55 19.09 -12.29
CA LEU A 38 -1.01 19.39 -10.96
C LEU A 38 -0.89 18.10 -10.11
N LEU A 39 -1.86 17.19 -10.23
CA LEU A 39 -1.90 15.92 -9.52
C LEU A 39 -0.79 14.97 -10.00
N ALA A 40 -0.61 14.81 -11.30
CA ALA A 40 0.47 13.98 -11.86
C ALA A 40 1.86 14.50 -11.46
N ARG A 41 2.05 15.82 -11.41
CA ARG A 41 3.31 16.42 -10.92
C ARG A 41 3.53 16.14 -9.43
N ARG A 42 2.49 16.29 -8.61
CA ARG A 42 2.54 16.00 -7.17
C ARG A 42 2.84 14.54 -6.91
N LEU A 43 2.16 13.62 -7.61
CA LEU A 43 2.40 12.18 -7.52
C LEU A 43 3.85 11.84 -7.85
N ARG A 44 4.38 12.32 -8.98
CA ARG A 44 5.79 12.11 -9.36
C ARG A 44 6.76 12.66 -8.32
N ALA A 45 6.46 13.80 -7.70
CA ALA A 45 7.30 14.36 -6.64
C ALA A 45 7.28 13.50 -5.36
N LEU A 46 6.12 12.95 -4.99
CA LEU A 46 5.97 12.04 -3.85
C LEU A 46 6.70 10.71 -4.10
N LEU A 47 6.56 10.11 -5.28
CA LEU A 47 7.28 8.90 -5.66
C LEU A 47 8.80 9.09 -5.60
N ARG A 48 9.31 10.24 -6.07
CA ARG A 48 10.74 10.57 -5.94
C ARG A 48 11.19 10.67 -4.48
N LYS A 49 10.38 11.30 -3.61
CA LYS A 49 10.68 11.38 -2.17
C LYS A 49 10.65 10.00 -1.51
N LEU A 50 9.72 9.14 -1.93
CA LEU A 50 9.65 7.75 -1.48
C LEU A 50 10.91 6.97 -1.90
N GLY A 51 11.36 7.17 -3.14
CA GLY A 51 12.62 6.61 -3.64
C GLY A 51 13.85 7.07 -2.89
N SER A 52 13.81 8.17 -2.13
CA SER A 52 14.93 8.65 -1.31
C SER A 52 14.69 8.53 0.20
N VAL A 53 13.66 7.81 0.64
CA VAL A 53 13.33 7.70 2.06
C VAL A 53 14.35 6.82 2.79
N ASP A 54 14.81 7.27 3.94
CA ASP A 54 15.56 6.43 4.88
C ASP A 54 14.62 5.88 5.95
N LEU A 55 14.59 4.55 6.09
CA LEU A 55 13.77 3.86 7.08
C LEU A 55 14.54 3.58 8.37
N ALA A 56 15.85 3.83 8.44
CA ALA A 56 16.69 3.46 9.59
C ALA A 56 16.14 3.99 10.93
N GLY A 57 15.69 5.24 10.95
CA GLY A 57 15.18 5.92 12.15
C GLY A 57 13.77 5.52 12.61
N LEU A 58 13.05 4.69 11.85
CA LEU A 58 11.68 4.30 12.20
C LEU A 58 11.65 3.12 13.19
N SER A 59 10.70 3.16 14.13
CA SER A 59 10.39 2.03 15.00
C SER A 59 9.86 0.85 14.18
N HIS A 60 9.87 -0.36 14.76
CA HIS A 60 9.38 -1.54 14.06
C HIS A 60 7.89 -1.41 13.65
N GLN A 61 7.04 -0.91 14.54
CA GLN A 61 5.62 -0.68 14.23
C GLN A 61 5.45 0.37 13.14
N GLN A 62 6.26 1.44 13.14
CA GLN A 62 6.23 2.46 12.09
C GLN A 62 6.69 1.90 10.74
N LYS A 63 7.71 1.04 10.73
CA LYS A 63 8.16 0.33 9.52
C LYS A 63 7.07 -0.58 8.97
N LEU A 64 6.39 -1.34 9.83
CA LEU A 64 5.28 -2.19 9.40
C LEU A 64 4.13 -1.35 8.82
N ALA A 65 3.70 -0.30 9.52
CA ALA A 65 2.66 0.60 9.02
C ALA A 65 3.04 1.23 7.67
N PHE A 66 4.30 1.64 7.52
CA PHE A 66 4.85 2.13 6.26
C PHE A 66 4.74 1.08 5.15
N TRP A 67 5.21 -0.14 5.37
CA TRP A 67 5.19 -1.19 4.36
C TRP A 67 3.79 -1.65 3.97
N ILE A 68 2.84 -1.66 4.91
CA ILE A 68 1.41 -1.92 4.63
C ILE A 68 0.86 -0.83 3.69
N ASN A 69 1.15 0.43 3.97
CA ASN A 69 0.71 1.54 3.11
C ASN A 69 1.33 1.47 1.71
N VAL A 70 2.62 1.12 1.62
CA VAL A 70 3.31 0.94 0.34
C VAL A 70 2.70 -0.21 -0.45
N TYR A 71 2.46 -1.36 0.18
CA TYR A 71 1.81 -2.52 -0.42
C TYR A 71 0.43 -2.16 -0.99
N ASN A 72 -0.42 -1.53 -0.18
CA ASN A 72 -1.77 -1.13 -0.62
C ASN A 72 -1.72 -0.16 -1.81
N SER A 73 -0.76 0.77 -1.80
CA SER A 73 -0.60 1.76 -2.87
C SER A 73 -0.15 1.14 -4.18
N CYS A 74 0.83 0.22 -4.16
CA CYS A 74 1.31 -0.42 -5.39
C CYS A 74 0.28 -1.40 -5.96
N MET A 75 -0.47 -2.12 -5.11
CA MET A 75 -1.59 -2.95 -5.54
C MET A 75 -2.70 -2.12 -6.19
N MET A 76 -3.08 -0.99 -5.58
CA MET A 76 -4.07 -0.09 -6.17
C MET A 76 -3.61 0.46 -7.52
N ASN A 77 -2.33 0.83 -7.65
CA ASN A 77 -1.76 1.25 -8.94
C ASN A 77 -1.86 0.14 -10.00
N ALA A 78 -1.53 -1.09 -9.63
CA ALA A 78 -1.64 -2.23 -10.54
C ALA A 78 -3.09 -2.52 -10.96
N PHE A 79 -4.07 -2.33 -10.07
CA PHE A 79 -5.50 -2.44 -10.41
C PHE A 79 -5.95 -1.37 -11.40
N LEU A 80 -5.41 -0.16 -11.30
CA LEU A 80 -5.69 0.90 -12.27
C LEU A 80 -5.05 0.62 -13.63
N GLU A 81 -3.88 -0.04 -13.66
CA GLU A 81 -3.17 -0.35 -14.90
C GLU A 81 -3.69 -1.60 -15.63
N GLN A 82 -4.00 -2.66 -14.87
CA GLN A 82 -4.32 -3.98 -15.40
C GLN A 82 -5.78 -4.39 -15.17
N GLY A 83 -6.56 -3.58 -14.44
CA GLY A 83 -7.93 -3.90 -14.03
C GLY A 83 -7.99 -4.60 -12.67
N ILE A 84 -9.21 -4.70 -12.13
CA ILE A 84 -9.46 -5.37 -10.85
C ILE A 84 -9.42 -6.89 -11.07
N PRO A 85 -8.59 -7.64 -10.34
CA PRO A 85 -8.52 -9.09 -10.49
C PRO A 85 -9.82 -9.74 -10.03
N THR A 86 -10.31 -10.68 -10.83
CA THR A 86 -11.52 -11.45 -10.53
C THR A 86 -11.20 -12.78 -9.86
N THR A 87 -9.99 -13.30 -10.09
CA THR A 87 -9.52 -14.55 -9.52
C THR A 87 -8.27 -14.37 -8.66
N PRO A 88 -8.05 -15.21 -7.62
CA PRO A 88 -6.83 -15.17 -6.83
C PRO A 88 -5.56 -15.42 -7.66
N HIS A 89 -5.65 -16.18 -8.74
CA HIS A 89 -4.54 -16.43 -9.64
C HIS A 89 -4.11 -15.17 -10.40
N GLU A 90 -5.08 -14.38 -10.89
CA GLU A 90 -4.81 -13.07 -11.50
C GLU A 90 -4.14 -12.11 -10.51
N LEU A 91 -4.61 -12.10 -9.26
CA LEU A 91 -4.00 -11.30 -8.21
C LEU A 91 -2.52 -11.65 -8.04
N VAL A 92 -2.20 -12.93 -7.84
CA VAL A 92 -0.82 -13.40 -7.66
C VAL A 92 0.05 -13.09 -8.89
N ALA A 93 -0.49 -13.23 -10.11
CA ALA A 93 0.21 -12.89 -11.34
C ALA A 93 0.49 -11.39 -11.49
N MET A 94 -0.30 -10.53 -10.85
CA MET A 94 -0.16 -9.08 -10.86
C MET A 94 0.87 -8.57 -9.84
N MET A 95 0.94 -9.19 -8.67
CA MET A 95 1.85 -8.79 -7.57
C MET A 95 3.33 -8.60 -7.95
N PRO A 96 3.96 -9.44 -8.80
CA PRO A 96 5.36 -9.22 -9.21
C PRO A 96 5.52 -8.01 -10.14
N LYS A 97 4.46 -7.64 -10.87
CA LYS A 97 4.45 -6.47 -11.76
C LYS A 97 4.16 -5.15 -11.02
N ALA A 98 3.50 -5.24 -9.86
CA ALA A 98 3.22 -4.10 -8.99
C ALA A 98 4.49 -3.66 -8.24
N THR A 99 5.30 -2.81 -8.87
CA THR A 99 6.59 -2.37 -8.33
C THR A 99 6.57 -0.92 -7.83
N VAL A 100 7.45 -0.63 -6.87
CA VAL A 100 7.63 0.71 -6.29
C VAL A 100 9.06 0.90 -5.81
N ASP A 101 9.60 2.09 -5.98
CA ASP A 101 10.93 2.45 -5.49
C ASP A 101 10.87 3.03 -4.08
N VAL A 102 11.63 2.44 -3.17
CA VAL A 102 11.74 2.85 -1.77
C VAL A 102 13.22 2.87 -1.38
N GLY A 103 13.73 4.00 -0.92
CA GLY A 103 15.11 4.12 -0.43
C GLY A 103 16.18 3.66 -1.43
N GLY A 104 15.97 3.92 -2.72
CA GLY A 104 16.88 3.57 -3.81
C GLY A 104 16.79 2.13 -4.30
N ARG A 105 15.81 1.36 -3.83
CA ARG A 105 15.60 -0.04 -4.24
C ARG A 105 14.18 -0.25 -4.72
N THR A 106 14.04 -1.06 -5.77
CA THR A 106 12.73 -1.46 -6.30
C THR A 106 12.20 -2.65 -5.52
N HIS A 107 10.98 -2.53 -5.03
CA HIS A 107 10.25 -3.57 -4.31
C HIS A 107 8.96 -3.89 -5.06
N SER A 108 8.66 -5.18 -5.24
CA SER A 108 7.35 -5.61 -5.74
C SER A 108 6.38 -5.88 -4.60
N ALA A 109 5.07 -5.81 -4.86
CA ALA A 109 4.04 -6.17 -3.89
C ALA A 109 4.24 -7.61 -3.39
N MET A 110 4.63 -8.52 -4.28
CA MET A 110 4.96 -9.91 -3.93
C MET A 110 6.10 -9.99 -2.92
N SER A 111 7.18 -9.24 -3.14
CA SER A 111 8.33 -9.20 -2.23
C SER A 111 7.99 -8.55 -0.89
N ILE A 112 7.18 -7.49 -0.89
CA ILE A 112 6.73 -6.83 0.34
C ILE A 112 5.89 -7.79 1.18
N GLU A 113 4.93 -8.49 0.57
CA GLU A 113 4.12 -9.46 1.29
C GLU A 113 4.97 -10.58 1.91
N HIS A 114 5.78 -11.26 1.08
CA HIS A 114 6.49 -12.46 1.52
C HIS A 114 7.67 -12.18 2.45
N PHE A 115 8.43 -11.12 2.22
CA PHE A 115 9.67 -10.87 2.98
C PHE A 115 9.50 -9.86 4.11
N ILE A 116 8.41 -9.09 4.13
CA ILE A 116 8.20 -8.05 5.14
C ILE A 116 6.99 -8.36 5.99
N LEU A 117 5.83 -8.62 5.36
CA LEU A 117 4.57 -8.75 6.10
C LEU A 117 4.36 -10.16 6.68
N ARG A 118 4.79 -11.21 5.97
CA ARG A 118 4.62 -12.62 6.39
C ARG A 118 5.73 -13.14 7.28
N LEU A 119 6.80 -12.37 7.48
CA LEU A 119 7.90 -12.82 8.32
C LEU A 119 7.39 -12.95 9.77
N PRO A 120 7.46 -14.16 10.38
CA PRO A 120 7.04 -14.32 11.76
C PRO A 120 7.96 -13.47 12.65
N TYR A 121 7.35 -12.49 13.34
CA TYR A 121 8.05 -11.75 14.36
C TYR A 121 8.33 -12.70 15.52
N SER A 122 9.58 -13.18 15.62
CA SER A 122 10.06 -13.85 16.81
C SER A 122 10.06 -12.86 17.98
N VAL A 123 8.95 -12.81 18.70
CA VAL A 123 8.89 -12.23 20.04
C VAL A 123 9.95 -12.94 20.88
N LYS A 124 11.10 -12.31 21.07
CA LYS A 124 11.97 -12.63 22.21
C LYS A 124 11.22 -12.22 23.46
N HIS A 125 10.36 -13.11 23.94
CA HIS A 125 9.77 -13.04 25.26
C HIS A 125 10.90 -13.29 26.26
N VAL A 126 11.68 -12.25 26.57
CA VAL A 126 12.54 -12.26 27.76
C VAL A 126 11.60 -12.31 28.95
N ARG A 127 11.28 -13.53 29.41
CA ARG A 127 10.74 -13.75 30.75
C ARG A 127 11.85 -13.41 31.74
N THR A 128 12.06 -12.13 32.04
CA THR A 128 12.65 -11.73 33.31
C THR A 128 11.59 -11.94 34.39
N ALA A 129 11.37 -13.19 34.76
CA ALA A 129 10.67 -13.51 35.99
C ALA A 129 11.66 -13.39 37.14
N CYS A 130 11.63 -12.21 37.75
CA CYS A 130 11.65 -11.96 39.19
C CYS A 130 12.65 -12.76 40.06
N ARG A 131 13.65 -12.00 40.53
CA ARG A 131 14.42 -12.19 41.76
C ARG A 131 13.52 -12.64 42.93
N ARG A 132 13.79 -13.79 43.54
CA ARG A 132 13.34 -14.11 44.90
C ARG A 132 14.49 -14.72 45.71
N ARG A 133 14.94 -13.90 46.66
CA ARG A 133 15.69 -14.12 47.92
C ARG A 133 16.93 -15.02 47.86
#